data_AF-A0A820NN30-F1
#
_entry.id   AF-A0A820NN30-F1
#
_cell.length_a   1.000
_cell.length_b   1.000
_cell.length_c   1.000
_cell.angle_alpha   90.00
_cell.angle_beta   90.00
_cell.angle_gamma   90.00
#
_symmetry.space_group_name_H-M   'P 1'
#
loop_
_entity.id
_entity.type
_entity.pdbx_description
1 polymer ?
#
loop_
_entity_poly.entity_id
_entity_poly.type
_entity_poly.pdbx_seq_one_letter_code
_entity_poly.pdbx_strand_id
1 'polypeptide(L)'
;MDPTTVLNIIYGTAVLIKKTVEDVKANQQQCKRLGERIDAINQCLTSLNDRDLNRSEIKQSLDNFRKCVQECLDFITQFKEKSSWFARVFYNQNHKEQFQELNLQLSQCANDLNLGINLNQLFDVRIDENDQETDLNTIESKIDDIAQLMEQMKEEQYNHYRGIQENIKQRLNSLKYNLKQDIIKIKDPVKAREIAEEEHAFLHIPFHDLIQEKRIGQGGFADVYRGRWLSRDHEVAIKVIRIQFLDDRIKGDLVNEIS
;
A
#
# COMPACT_ATOMS: atom_id res chain seq x y z
N MET A 1 1.56 29.84 13.94
CA MET A 1 1.92 28.82 14.94
C MET A 1 3.00 29.41 15.82
N ASP A 2 3.04 29.05 17.10
CA ASP A 2 4.09 29.52 18.02
C ASP A 2 5.49 28.99 17.58
N PRO A 3 6.57 29.80 17.61
CA PRO A 3 7.89 29.38 17.10
C PRO A 3 8.50 28.18 17.82
N THR A 4 8.30 28.09 19.14
CA THR A 4 8.77 26.96 19.94
C THR A 4 8.07 25.68 19.53
N THR A 5 6.77 25.76 19.23
CA THR A 5 6.00 24.63 18.67
C THR A 5 6.56 24.19 17.31
N VAL A 6 6.89 25.14 16.43
CA VAL A 6 7.48 24.85 15.11
C VAL A 6 8.83 24.15 15.25
N LEU A 7 9.71 24.64 16.14
CA LEU A 7 11.00 24.02 16.44
C LEU A 7 10.85 22.58 16.94
N ASN A 8 9.92 22.34 17.88
CA ASN A 8 9.66 20.99 18.38
C ASN A 8 9.22 20.03 17.28
N ILE A 9 8.40 20.49 16.34
CA ILE A 9 8.01 19.68 15.18
C ILE A 9 9.23 19.39 14.30
N ILE A 10 10.04 20.40 13.97
CA ILE A 10 11.26 20.24 13.17
C ILE A 10 12.20 19.19 13.81
N TYR A 11 12.46 19.30 15.11
CA TYR A 11 13.32 18.35 15.83
C TYR A 11 12.72 16.94 15.83
N GLY A 12 11.41 16.82 16.09
CA GLY A 12 10.72 15.53 16.04
C GLY A 12 10.80 14.88 14.66
N THR A 13 10.56 15.65 13.59
CA THR A 13 10.62 15.16 12.20
C THR A 13 12.04 14.74 11.84
N ALA A 14 13.08 15.49 12.22
CA ALA A 14 14.45 15.10 11.93
C ALA A 14 14.91 13.83 12.66
N VAL A 15 14.48 13.63 13.91
CA VAL A 15 14.71 12.37 14.62
C VAL A 15 14.04 11.20 13.87
N LEU A 16 12.83 11.43 13.34
CA LEU A 16 12.13 10.42 12.55
C LEU A 16 12.83 10.15 11.21
N ILE A 17 13.35 11.17 10.54
CA ILE A 17 14.16 11.03 9.33
C ILE A 17 15.39 10.18 9.61
N LYS A 18 16.15 10.48 10.67
CA LYS A 18 17.37 9.72 11.02
C LYS A 18 17.08 8.24 11.20
N LYS A 19 16.01 7.89 11.92
CA LYS A 19 15.54 6.50 12.05
C LYS A 19 15.11 5.91 10.72
N THR A 20 14.41 6.69 9.90
CA THR A 20 13.86 6.22 8.62
C THR A 20 14.96 5.93 7.60
N VAL A 21 16.03 6.73 7.59
CA VAL A 21 17.23 6.51 6.77
C VAL A 21 17.89 5.16 7.07
N GLU A 22 17.94 4.72 8.32
CA GLU A 22 18.54 3.42 8.70
C GLU A 22 17.76 2.23 8.11
N ASP A 23 16.47 2.42 7.85
CA ASP A 23 15.58 1.37 7.36
C ASP A 23 15.48 1.31 5.83
N VAL A 24 15.88 2.36 5.10
CA VAL A 24 15.67 2.45 3.64
C VAL A 24 16.42 1.34 2.90
N LYS A 25 15.83 0.88 1.80
CA LYS A 25 16.35 -0.25 1.01
C LYS A 25 17.04 0.19 -0.28
N ALA A 26 16.75 1.41 -0.74
CA ALA A 26 17.33 2.01 -1.94
C ALA A 26 17.78 3.44 -1.66
N ASN A 27 18.67 3.96 -2.52
CA ASN A 27 19.23 5.31 -2.43
C ASN A 27 19.77 5.63 -1.02
N GLN A 28 20.51 4.67 -0.44
CA GLN A 28 20.88 4.71 0.97
C GLN A 28 21.83 5.87 1.25
N GLN A 29 22.82 6.08 0.39
CA GLN A 29 23.79 7.16 0.58
C GLN A 29 23.12 8.52 0.38
N GLN A 30 22.31 8.68 -0.67
CA GLN A 30 21.59 9.92 -0.89
C GLN A 30 20.58 10.24 0.24
N CYS A 31 19.84 9.25 0.74
CA CYS A 31 18.96 9.43 1.90
C CYS A 31 19.74 9.79 3.17
N LYS A 32 20.88 9.12 3.39
CA LYS A 32 21.76 9.39 4.53
C LYS A 32 22.31 10.81 4.48
N ARG A 33 22.81 11.23 3.33
CA ARG A 33 23.30 12.59 3.10
C ARG A 33 22.23 13.62 3.40
N LEU A 34 21.01 13.41 2.91
CA LEU A 34 19.87 14.29 3.15
C LEU A 34 19.55 14.40 4.66
N GLY A 35 19.55 13.27 5.37
CA GLY A 35 19.37 13.23 6.82
C GLY A 35 20.47 13.96 7.59
N GLU A 36 21.74 13.77 7.21
CA GLU A 36 22.90 14.46 7.81
C GLU A 36 22.81 15.98 7.62
N ARG A 37 22.36 16.44 6.44
CA ARG A 37 22.16 17.88 6.15
C ARG A 37 21.09 18.49 7.06
N ILE A 38 19.96 17.81 7.20
CA ILE A 38 18.87 18.24 8.07
C ILE A 38 19.35 18.29 9.54
N ASP A 39 20.10 17.29 9.98
CA ASP A 39 20.64 17.26 11.35
C ASP A 39 21.62 18.42 11.59
N ALA A 40 22.51 18.71 10.64
CA ALA A 40 23.43 19.85 10.72
C ALA A 40 22.69 21.20 10.82
N ILE A 41 21.65 21.41 9.99
CA ILE A 41 20.83 22.63 10.07
C ILE A 41 20.11 22.71 11.43
N ASN A 42 19.57 21.60 11.91
CA ASN A 42 18.89 21.52 13.20
C ASN A 42 19.80 21.84 14.38
N GLN A 43 21.04 21.38 14.36
CA GLN A 43 22.00 21.72 15.41
C GLN A 43 22.21 23.23 15.51
N CYS A 44 22.23 23.95 14.38
CA CYS A 44 22.35 25.40 14.38
C CYS A 44 21.08 26.11 14.86
N LEU A 45 19.89 25.53 14.70
CA LEU A 45 18.65 26.08 15.24
C LEU A 45 18.64 26.18 16.77
N THR A 46 19.44 25.36 17.47
CA THR A 46 19.58 25.44 18.93
C THR A 46 20.23 26.74 19.42
N SER A 47 20.92 27.47 18.52
CA SER A 47 21.57 28.74 18.84
C SER A 47 20.63 29.96 18.77
N LEU A 48 19.41 29.78 18.25
CA LEU A 48 18.41 30.85 18.17
C LEU A 48 17.88 31.19 19.56
N ASN A 49 17.86 32.48 19.91
CA ASN A 49 17.28 32.96 21.16
C ASN A 49 15.84 33.48 20.96
N ASP A 50 15.15 33.79 22.06
CA ASP A 50 13.76 34.30 22.03
C ASP A 50 13.59 35.60 21.22
N ARG A 51 14.63 36.44 21.15
CA ARG A 51 14.58 37.67 20.35
C ARG A 51 14.59 37.35 18.86
N ASP A 52 15.39 36.38 18.43
CA ASP A 52 15.45 35.91 17.05
C ASP A 52 14.13 35.23 16.64
N LEU A 53 13.62 34.34 17.50
CA LEU A 53 12.36 33.63 17.27
C LEU A 53 11.14 34.55 17.19
N ASN A 54 11.22 35.76 17.74
CA ASN A 54 10.14 36.73 17.66
C ASN A 54 10.10 37.58 16.38
N ARG A 55 11.14 37.52 15.55
CA ARG A 55 11.19 38.23 14.26
C ARG A 55 10.28 37.55 13.23
N SER A 56 9.47 38.35 12.54
CA SER A 56 8.53 37.87 11.50
C SER A 56 9.23 37.06 10.42
N GLU A 57 10.40 37.50 9.98
CA GLU A 57 11.16 36.88 8.90
C GLU A 57 11.61 35.47 9.31
N ILE A 58 12.17 35.34 10.53
CA ILE A 58 12.64 34.06 11.06
C ILE A 58 11.47 33.09 11.27
N LYS A 59 10.30 33.57 11.74
CA LYS A 59 9.10 32.73 11.87
C LYS A 59 8.67 32.13 10.53
N GLN A 60 8.71 32.93 9.45
CA GLN A 60 8.37 32.44 8.12
C GLN A 60 9.41 31.46 7.59
N SER A 61 10.70 31.76 7.75
CA SER A 61 11.79 30.87 7.35
C SER A 61 11.74 29.53 8.11
N LEU A 62 11.38 29.54 9.41
CA LEU A 62 11.18 28.33 10.20
C LEU A 62 9.98 27.51 9.72
N ASP A 63 8.86 28.15 9.34
CA ASP A 63 7.71 27.44 8.79
C ASP A 63 8.02 26.81 7.43
N ASN A 64 8.78 27.51 6.58
CA ASN A 64 9.26 27.00 5.29
C ASN A 64 10.19 25.81 5.50
N PHE A 65 11.15 25.93 6.42
CA PHE A 65 12.06 24.84 6.75
C PHE A 65 11.31 23.62 7.32
N ARG A 66 10.31 23.83 8.20
CA ARG A 66 9.45 22.74 8.68
C ARG A 66 8.78 21.98 7.54
N LYS A 67 8.22 22.69 6.55
CA LYS A 67 7.60 22.06 5.38
C LYS A 67 8.63 21.27 4.57
N CYS A 68 9.78 21.87 4.30
CA CYS A 68 10.87 21.21 3.56
C CYS A 68 11.36 19.93 4.27
N VAL A 69 11.54 19.96 5.60
CA VAL A 69 11.92 18.76 6.37
C VAL A 69 10.81 17.70 6.32
N GLN A 70 9.53 18.10 6.36
CA GLN A 70 8.43 17.15 6.21
C GLN A 70 8.40 16.51 4.81
N GLU A 71 8.59 17.30 3.76
CA GLU A 71 8.68 16.80 2.38
C GLU A 71 9.85 15.82 2.21
N CYS A 72 11.00 16.11 2.84
CA CYS A 72 12.13 15.18 2.89
C CYS A 72 11.75 13.86 3.57
N LEU A 73 11.03 13.90 4.70
CA LEU A 73 10.57 12.68 5.38
C LEU A 73 9.62 11.86 4.50
N ASP A 74 8.63 12.52 3.90
CA ASP A 74 7.65 11.89 3.03
C ASP A 74 8.33 11.27 1.81
N PHE A 75 9.37 11.91 1.29
CA PHE A 75 10.20 11.38 0.21
C PHE A 75 11.02 10.16 0.63
N ILE A 76 11.80 10.25 1.71
CA ILE A 76 12.65 9.15 2.19
C ILE A 76 11.81 7.92 2.54
N THR A 77 10.62 8.12 3.11
CA THR A 77 9.72 7.02 3.51
C THR A 77 9.32 6.12 2.33
N GLN A 78 9.33 6.64 1.11
CA GLN A 78 9.00 5.87 -0.11
C GLN A 78 10.00 4.75 -0.40
N PHE A 79 11.20 4.82 0.18
CA PHE A 79 12.28 3.84 -0.01
C PHE A 79 12.32 2.75 1.07
N LYS A 80 11.38 2.73 2.04
CA LYS A 80 11.36 1.70 3.11
C LYS A 80 10.80 0.36 2.66
N GLU A 81 9.70 0.34 1.91
CA GLU A 81 8.98 -0.91 1.61
C GLU A 81 9.50 -1.63 0.37
N LYS A 82 9.75 -2.94 0.50
CA LYS A 82 10.30 -3.81 -0.55
C LYS A 82 9.57 -3.72 -1.90
N SER A 83 8.25 -3.70 -1.86
CA SER A 83 7.37 -3.64 -3.04
C SER A 83 7.31 -2.24 -3.68
N SER A 84 7.48 -1.18 -2.88
CA SER A 84 7.37 0.22 -3.34
C SER A 84 8.69 0.76 -3.89
N TRP A 85 9.83 0.51 -3.22
CA TRP A 85 11.11 1.04 -3.69
C TRP A 85 11.53 0.38 -5.00
N PHE A 86 11.27 -0.93 -5.15
CA PHE A 86 11.58 -1.69 -6.35
C PHE A 86 10.86 -1.13 -7.58
N ALA A 87 9.53 -1.04 -7.48
CA ALA A 87 8.71 -0.47 -8.53
C ALA A 87 9.16 0.96 -8.86
N ARG A 88 9.51 1.77 -7.86
CA ARG A 88 9.92 3.15 -8.11
C ARG A 88 11.32 3.26 -8.73
N VAL A 89 12.31 2.48 -8.30
CA VAL A 89 13.65 2.52 -8.91
C VAL A 89 13.59 2.21 -10.41
N PHE A 90 12.70 1.33 -10.84
CA PHE A 90 12.56 0.96 -12.26
C PHE A 90 11.53 1.76 -13.05
N TYR A 91 10.42 2.17 -12.44
CA TYR A 91 9.34 2.91 -13.12
C TYR A 91 9.44 4.44 -12.98
N ASN A 92 10.09 4.97 -11.92
CA ASN A 92 10.28 6.41 -11.70
C ASN A 92 11.76 6.78 -11.86
N GLN A 93 12.14 7.19 -13.08
CA GLN A 93 13.53 7.50 -13.43
C GLN A 93 14.03 8.87 -12.94
N ASN A 94 13.21 9.65 -12.23
CA ASN A 94 13.52 11.05 -11.88
C ASN A 94 14.01 11.26 -10.43
N HIS A 95 14.40 10.20 -9.71
CA HIS A 95 14.87 10.35 -8.32
C HIS A 95 16.06 11.30 -8.18
N LYS A 96 16.98 11.33 -9.16
CA LYS A 96 18.11 12.27 -9.18
C LYS A 96 17.63 13.72 -9.08
N GLU A 97 16.66 14.10 -9.92
CA GLU A 97 16.11 15.45 -9.98
C GLU A 97 15.40 15.80 -8.67
N GLN A 98 14.65 14.86 -8.10
CA GLN A 98 13.95 15.06 -6.82
C GLN A 98 14.92 15.28 -5.65
N PHE A 99 16.01 14.51 -5.57
CA PHE A 99 17.04 14.76 -4.56
C PHE A 99 17.72 16.12 -4.76
N GLN A 100 18.01 16.50 -6.01
CA GLN A 100 18.58 17.82 -6.33
C GLN A 100 17.64 18.96 -5.91
N GLU A 101 16.34 18.82 -6.18
CA GLU A 101 15.33 19.80 -5.79
C GLU A 101 15.24 19.94 -4.26
N LEU A 102 15.17 18.84 -3.52
CA LEU A 102 15.14 18.86 -2.05
C LEU A 102 16.43 19.46 -1.46
N ASN A 103 17.59 19.14 -2.04
CA ASN A 103 18.86 19.73 -1.61
C ASN A 103 18.89 21.25 -1.86
N LEU A 104 18.38 21.71 -3.00
CA LEU A 104 18.28 23.13 -3.30
C LEU A 104 17.35 23.84 -2.31
N GLN A 105 16.18 23.26 -2.02
CA GLN A 105 15.21 23.80 -1.07
C GLN A 105 15.78 23.85 0.36
N LEU A 106 16.48 22.81 0.81
CA LEU A 106 17.15 22.81 2.12
C LEU A 106 18.23 23.88 2.21
N SER A 107 19.03 24.05 1.15
CA SER A 107 20.05 25.09 1.07
C SER A 107 19.44 26.49 1.12
N GLN A 108 18.33 26.72 0.42
CA GLN A 108 17.57 27.97 0.48
C GLN A 108 17.04 28.23 1.89
N CYS A 109 16.41 27.24 2.53
CA CYS A 109 15.92 27.38 3.91
C CYS A 109 17.05 27.72 4.89
N ALA A 110 18.23 27.09 4.74
CA ALA A 110 19.38 27.36 5.60
C ALA A 110 19.94 28.78 5.40
N ASN A 111 19.94 29.28 4.16
CA ASN A 111 20.29 30.68 3.85
C ASN A 111 19.30 31.66 4.46
N ASP A 112 17.99 31.41 4.30
CA ASP A 112 16.92 32.28 4.79
C ASP A 112 16.87 32.35 6.33
N LEU A 113 17.35 31.31 7.00
CA LEU A 113 17.52 31.27 8.46
C LEU A 113 18.83 31.94 8.93
N ASN A 114 19.74 32.26 8.00
CA ASN A 114 21.03 32.91 8.24
C ASN A 114 21.86 32.26 9.38
N LEU A 115 21.94 30.93 9.38
CA LEU A 115 22.47 30.14 10.50
C LEU A 115 24.01 30.09 10.59
N GLY A 116 24.73 30.88 9.78
CA GLY A 116 26.20 30.89 9.77
C GLY A 116 26.84 29.56 9.36
N ILE A 117 26.10 28.70 8.68
CA ILE A 117 26.55 27.36 8.24
C ILE A 117 27.40 27.50 6.98
N ASN A 118 28.48 26.72 6.87
CA ASN A 118 29.22 26.59 5.62
C ASN A 118 28.45 25.72 4.61
N LEU A 119 27.54 26.34 3.87
CA LEU A 119 26.69 25.66 2.90
C LEU A 119 27.45 25.01 1.75
N ASN A 120 28.60 25.56 1.35
CA ASN A 120 29.40 25.00 0.26
C ASN A 120 29.95 23.61 0.62
N GLN A 121 30.28 23.39 1.89
CA GLN A 121 30.71 22.09 2.38
C GLN A 121 29.52 21.16 2.60
N LEU A 122 28.39 21.70 3.07
CA LEU A 122 27.21 20.91 3.36
C LEU A 122 26.51 20.41 2.08
N PHE A 123 26.49 21.22 1.03
CA PHE A 123 25.85 20.99 -0.26
C PHE A 123 26.88 20.91 -1.41
N ASP A 124 27.92 20.09 -1.25
CA ASP A 124 28.91 19.83 -2.31
C ASP A 124 28.35 18.86 -3.37
N VAL A 125 28.20 19.36 -4.60
CA VAL A 125 27.69 18.61 -5.75
C VAL A 125 28.50 17.35 -6.04
N ARG A 126 29.82 17.37 -5.80
CA ARG A 126 30.69 16.19 -6.06
C ARG A 126 30.39 15.05 -5.10
N ILE A 127 30.03 15.39 -3.86
CA ILE A 127 29.61 14.39 -2.87
C ILE A 127 28.26 13.81 -3.29
N ASP A 128 27.34 14.63 -3.77
CA ASP A 128 26.04 14.17 -4.26
C ASP A 128 26.18 13.21 -5.46
N GLU A 129 27.08 13.52 -6.41
CA GLU A 129 27.38 12.64 -7.54
C GLU A 129 27.99 11.30 -7.10
N ASN A 130 28.92 11.32 -6.13
CA ASN A 130 29.53 10.11 -5.59
C ASN A 130 28.54 9.25 -4.79
N ASP A 131 27.67 9.89 -3.99
CA ASP A 131 26.60 9.20 -3.25
C ASP A 131 25.63 8.54 -4.24
N GLN A 132 25.29 9.23 -5.34
CA GLN A 132 24.49 8.67 -6.43
C GLN A 132 25.16 7.47 -7.11
N GLU A 133 26.43 7.59 -7.46
CA GLU A 133 27.18 6.50 -8.09
C GLU A 133 27.26 5.27 -7.18
N THR A 134 27.47 5.49 -5.87
CA THR A 134 27.48 4.40 -4.87
C THR A 134 26.12 3.69 -4.79
N ASP A 135 25.03 4.45 -4.81
CA ASP A 135 23.68 3.90 -4.81
C ASP A 135 23.38 3.12 -6.10
N LEU A 136 23.82 3.62 -7.26
CA LEU A 136 23.70 2.91 -8.55
C LEU A 136 24.49 1.59 -8.57
N ASN A 137 25.74 1.60 -8.11
CA ASN A 137 26.56 0.39 -8.00
C ASN A 137 25.93 -0.63 -7.03
N THR A 138 25.28 -0.16 -5.97
CA THR A 138 24.55 -1.03 -5.04
C THR A 138 23.35 -1.68 -5.71
N ILE A 139 22.62 -0.95 -6.57
CA ILE A 139 21.50 -1.49 -7.35
C ILE A 139 22.02 -2.51 -8.36
N GLU A 140 23.10 -2.18 -9.09
CA GLU A 140 23.73 -3.08 -10.06
C GLU A 140 24.17 -4.40 -9.41
N SER A 141 24.80 -4.35 -8.23
CA SER A 141 25.21 -5.56 -7.51
C SER A 141 24.05 -6.45 -7.04
N LYS A 142 22.82 -5.92 -7.04
CA LYS A 142 21.60 -6.61 -6.61
C LYS A 142 20.65 -6.92 -7.77
N ILE A 143 21.10 -6.77 -9.01
CA ILE A 143 20.23 -6.88 -10.19
C ILE A 143 19.58 -8.27 -10.32
N ASP A 144 20.26 -9.33 -9.89
CA ASP A 144 19.76 -10.70 -9.94
C ASP A 144 18.65 -10.95 -8.88
N ASP A 145 18.87 -10.51 -7.64
CA ASP A 145 17.85 -10.54 -6.58
C ASP A 145 16.60 -9.75 -7.01
N ILE A 146 16.85 -8.62 -7.67
CA ILE A 146 15.85 -7.75 -8.25
C ILE A 146 15.04 -8.49 -9.32
N ALA A 147 15.70 -9.18 -10.25
CA ALA A 147 15.05 -9.95 -11.30
C ALA A 147 14.20 -11.09 -10.74
N GLN A 148 14.69 -11.79 -9.70
CA GLN A 148 13.95 -12.87 -9.04
C GLN A 148 12.67 -12.35 -8.36
N LEU A 149 12.75 -11.19 -7.69
CA LEU A 149 11.59 -10.52 -7.11
C LEU A 149 10.54 -10.15 -8.18
N MET A 150 10.96 -9.68 -9.36
CA MET A 150 10.03 -9.41 -10.46
C MET A 150 9.31 -10.66 -10.95
N GLU A 151 10.04 -11.77 -11.04
CA GLU A 151 9.47 -13.03 -11.49
C GLU A 151 8.40 -13.53 -10.50
N GLN A 152 8.68 -13.46 -9.20
CA GLN A 152 7.71 -13.79 -8.14
C GLN A 152 6.46 -12.92 -8.22
N MET A 153 6.62 -11.59 -8.33
CA MET A 153 5.49 -10.67 -8.44
C MET A 153 4.64 -10.93 -9.69
N LYS A 154 5.29 -11.27 -10.81
CA LYS A 154 4.59 -11.61 -12.06
C LYS A 154 3.82 -12.92 -11.93
N GLU A 155 4.39 -13.92 -11.27
CA GLU A 155 3.73 -15.19 -11.00
C GLU A 155 2.51 -15.02 -10.09
N GLU A 156 2.64 -14.25 -9.01
CA GLU A 156 1.52 -13.90 -8.11
C GLU A 156 0.39 -13.19 -8.86
N GLN A 157 0.71 -12.20 -9.69
CA GLN A 157 -0.28 -11.53 -10.53
C GLN A 157 -0.94 -12.49 -11.50
N TYR A 158 -0.17 -13.34 -12.17
CA TYR A 158 -0.71 -14.30 -13.12
C TYR A 158 -1.66 -15.31 -12.45
N ASN A 159 -1.29 -15.82 -11.27
CA ASN A 159 -2.14 -16.69 -10.45
C ASN A 159 -3.43 -15.99 -10.00
N HIS A 160 -3.33 -14.71 -9.62
CA HIS A 160 -4.50 -13.89 -9.29
C HIS A 160 -5.45 -13.74 -10.48
N TYR A 161 -4.92 -13.40 -11.67
CA TYR A 161 -5.72 -13.32 -12.90
C TYR A 161 -6.36 -14.65 -13.29
N ARG A 162 -5.62 -15.76 -13.15
CA ARG A 162 -6.16 -17.11 -13.38
C ARG A 162 -7.34 -17.40 -12.45
N GLY A 163 -7.20 -17.11 -11.16
CA GLY A 163 -8.28 -17.29 -10.19
C GLY A 163 -9.52 -16.45 -10.51
N ILE A 164 -9.34 -15.20 -10.98
CA ILE A 164 -10.45 -14.36 -11.46
C ILE A 164 -11.14 -15.00 -12.67
N GLN A 165 -10.36 -15.47 -13.66
CA GLN A 165 -10.91 -16.09 -14.87
C GLN A 165 -11.68 -17.38 -14.55
N GLU A 166 -11.17 -18.20 -13.64
CA GLU A 166 -11.87 -19.39 -13.17
C GLU A 166 -13.17 -19.06 -12.46
N ASN A 167 -13.17 -18.02 -11.60
CA ASN A 167 -14.39 -17.56 -10.93
C ASN A 167 -15.43 -17.05 -11.94
N ILE A 168 -15.01 -16.26 -12.93
CA ILE A 168 -15.89 -15.77 -14.00
C ILE A 168 -16.46 -16.94 -14.80
N LYS A 169 -15.64 -17.93 -15.16
CA LYS A 169 -16.08 -19.13 -15.88
C LYS A 169 -17.10 -19.93 -15.08
N GLN A 170 -16.88 -20.12 -13.77
CA GLN A 170 -17.84 -20.77 -12.90
C GLN A 170 -19.17 -20.01 -12.84
N ARG A 171 -19.13 -18.68 -12.67
CA ARG A 171 -20.32 -17.83 -12.69
C ARG A 171 -21.10 -17.91 -14.01
N LEU A 172 -20.40 -17.88 -15.15
CA LEU A 172 -21.01 -18.01 -16.48
C LEU A 172 -21.65 -19.38 -16.69
N ASN A 173 -21.01 -20.45 -16.22
CA ASN A 173 -21.57 -21.80 -16.31
C ASN A 173 -22.85 -21.93 -15.47
N SER A 174 -22.85 -21.38 -14.25
CA SER A 174 -24.06 -21.36 -13.40
C SER A 174 -25.17 -20.52 -14.04
N LEU A 175 -24.85 -19.36 -14.63
CA LEU A 175 -25.82 -18.54 -15.37
C LEU A 175 -26.41 -19.31 -16.56
N LYS A 176 -25.57 -20.00 -17.35
CA LYS A 176 -26.01 -20.81 -18.49
C LYS A 176 -26.92 -21.95 -18.06
N TYR A 177 -26.63 -22.59 -16.92
CA TYR A 177 -27.48 -23.63 -16.35
C TYR A 177 -28.85 -23.07 -15.98
N ASN A 178 -28.88 -21.95 -15.26
CA ASN A 178 -30.14 -21.31 -14.83
C ASN A 178 -31.00 -20.86 -16.02
N LEU A 179 -30.39 -20.23 -17.03
CA LEU A 179 -31.12 -19.85 -18.25
C LEU A 179 -31.73 -21.06 -18.96
N LYS A 180 -31.05 -22.22 -18.97
CA LYS A 180 -31.62 -23.45 -19.51
C LYS A 180 -32.84 -23.89 -18.70
N GLN A 181 -32.76 -23.84 -17.37
CA GLN A 181 -33.89 -24.19 -16.50
C GLN A 181 -35.08 -23.24 -16.71
N ASP A 182 -34.85 -21.94 -16.81
CA ASP A 182 -35.91 -20.96 -17.07
C ASP A 182 -36.56 -21.19 -18.45
N ILE A 183 -35.77 -21.51 -19.48
CA ILE A 183 -36.30 -21.88 -20.80
C ILE A 183 -37.14 -23.17 -20.72
N ILE A 184 -36.73 -24.17 -19.94
CA ILE A 184 -37.51 -25.40 -19.72
C ILE A 184 -38.84 -25.06 -19.03
N LYS A 185 -38.81 -24.21 -18.01
CA LYS A 185 -40.02 -23.73 -17.30
C LYS A 185 -41.01 -23.03 -18.24
N ILE A 186 -40.51 -22.27 -19.22
CA ILE A 186 -41.35 -21.59 -20.21
C ILE A 186 -41.88 -22.55 -21.28
N LYS A 187 -41.06 -23.49 -21.76
CA LYS A 187 -41.41 -24.37 -22.89
C LYS A 187 -42.26 -25.59 -22.50
N ASP A 188 -42.12 -26.07 -21.27
CA ASP A 188 -42.81 -27.27 -20.80
C ASP A 188 -43.24 -27.12 -19.33
N PRO A 189 -44.39 -26.46 -19.09
CA PRO A 189 -44.88 -26.18 -17.74
C PRO A 189 -45.29 -27.44 -16.96
N VAL A 190 -45.45 -28.59 -17.64
CA VAL A 190 -45.75 -29.88 -16.99
C VAL A 190 -44.48 -30.49 -16.41
N LYS A 191 -43.38 -30.53 -17.18
CA LYS A 191 -42.05 -30.90 -16.65
C LYS A 191 -41.55 -29.94 -15.57
N ALA A 192 -41.88 -28.65 -15.68
CA ALA A 192 -41.52 -27.66 -14.67
C ALA A 192 -42.16 -27.94 -13.30
N ARG A 193 -43.38 -28.53 -13.29
CA ARG A 193 -44.07 -28.95 -12.07
C ARG A 193 -43.46 -30.21 -11.46
N GLU A 194 -43.07 -31.19 -12.27
CA GLU A 194 -42.37 -32.40 -11.78
C GLU A 194 -41.02 -32.05 -11.12
N ILE A 195 -40.25 -31.11 -11.70
CA ILE A 195 -38.99 -30.62 -11.13
C ILE A 195 -39.22 -29.81 -9.84
N ALA A 196 -40.28 -28.99 -9.78
CA ALA A 196 -40.61 -28.18 -8.61
C ALA A 196 -41.14 -29.03 -7.43
N GLU A 197 -41.82 -30.14 -7.71
CA GLU A 197 -42.32 -31.06 -6.68
C GLU A 197 -41.20 -31.92 -6.06
N GLU A 198 -40.11 -32.21 -6.78
CA GLU A 198 -38.88 -32.81 -6.22
C GLU A 198 -38.02 -31.79 -5.42
N GLU A 199 -37.96 -30.52 -5.85
CA GLU A 199 -37.17 -29.47 -5.17
C GLU A 199 -37.74 -28.98 -3.83
N HIS A 200 -38.97 -29.35 -3.47
CA HIS A 200 -39.59 -28.93 -2.20
C HIS A 200 -38.93 -29.52 -0.93
N ALA A 201 -37.91 -30.37 -1.05
CA ALA A 201 -37.12 -30.82 0.10
C ALA A 201 -35.98 -29.86 0.50
N PHE A 202 -35.40 -29.08 -0.42
CA PHE A 202 -34.28 -28.17 -0.14
C PHE A 202 -34.26 -26.97 -1.09
N LEU A 203 -34.34 -25.75 -0.54
CA LEU A 203 -34.20 -24.51 -1.31
C LEU A 203 -32.75 -24.32 -1.76
N HIS A 204 -32.43 -24.68 -2.99
CA HIS A 204 -31.12 -24.44 -3.58
C HIS A 204 -31.04 -23.03 -4.19
N ILE A 205 -30.18 -22.17 -3.63
CA ILE A 205 -29.95 -20.81 -4.12
C ILE A 205 -28.61 -20.78 -4.89
N PRO A 206 -28.59 -20.36 -6.16
CA PRO A 206 -27.33 -20.24 -6.90
C PRO A 206 -26.37 -19.26 -6.21
N PHE A 207 -25.11 -19.64 -6.04
CA PHE A 207 -24.12 -18.79 -5.35
C PHE A 207 -23.96 -17.40 -5.98
N HIS A 208 -24.11 -17.26 -7.30
CA HIS A 208 -24.02 -15.97 -7.99
C HIS A 208 -25.23 -15.07 -7.75
N ASP A 209 -26.32 -15.63 -7.25
CA ASP A 209 -27.51 -14.90 -6.83
C ASP A 209 -27.34 -14.34 -5.41
N LEU A 210 -26.19 -14.61 -4.77
CA LEU A 210 -25.82 -14.12 -3.44
C LEU A 210 -24.64 -13.14 -3.55
N ILE A 211 -24.80 -11.94 -2.98
CA ILE A 211 -23.70 -10.99 -2.77
C ILE A 211 -23.34 -10.96 -1.30
N GLN A 212 -22.06 -11.15 -0.98
CA GLN A 212 -21.51 -10.90 0.35
C GLN A 212 -21.14 -9.43 0.47
N GLU A 213 -21.79 -8.70 1.39
CA GLU A 213 -21.58 -7.25 1.54
C GLU A 213 -20.67 -6.94 2.73
N LYS A 214 -21.01 -7.45 3.92
CA LYS A 214 -20.29 -7.12 5.16
C LYS A 214 -20.16 -8.34 6.05
N ARG A 215 -18.96 -8.61 6.57
CA ARG A 215 -18.75 -9.65 7.58
C ARG A 215 -19.41 -9.25 8.89
N ILE A 216 -20.28 -10.12 9.42
CA ILE A 216 -21.04 -9.89 10.67
C ILE A 216 -20.67 -10.87 11.79
N GLY A 217 -19.93 -11.94 11.49
CA GLY A 217 -19.46 -12.88 12.50
C GLY A 217 -18.35 -13.79 12.01
N GLN A 218 -17.63 -14.41 12.94
CA GLN A 218 -16.59 -15.41 12.68
C GLN A 218 -16.67 -16.49 13.77
N GLY A 219 -16.75 -17.75 13.36
CA GLY A 219 -16.60 -18.91 14.22
C GLY A 219 -15.28 -19.66 13.94
N GLY A 220 -15.06 -20.81 14.60
CA GLY A 220 -13.85 -21.63 14.38
C GLY A 220 -13.71 -22.10 12.94
N PHE A 221 -14.80 -22.53 12.30
CA PHE A 221 -14.79 -23.19 10.97
C PHE A 221 -15.52 -22.40 9.87
N ALA A 222 -16.09 -21.23 10.18
CA ALA A 222 -16.85 -20.45 9.20
C ALA A 222 -16.81 -18.95 9.49
N ASP A 223 -17.01 -18.16 8.43
CA ASP A 223 -17.30 -16.73 8.51
C ASP A 223 -18.76 -16.49 8.14
N VAL A 224 -19.39 -15.51 8.77
CA VAL A 224 -20.79 -15.13 8.49
C VAL A 224 -20.81 -13.72 7.94
N TYR A 225 -21.47 -13.54 6.80
CA TYR A 225 -21.64 -12.27 6.11
C TYR A 225 -23.11 -11.90 6.06
N ARG A 226 -23.41 -10.61 6.25
CA ARG A 226 -24.64 -10.02 5.73
C ARG A 226 -24.50 -9.91 4.22
N GLY A 227 -25.52 -10.35 3.51
CA GLY A 227 -25.55 -10.34 2.06
C GLY A 227 -26.95 -10.11 1.51
N ARG A 228 -27.05 -10.15 0.19
CA ARG A 228 -28.31 -9.98 -0.54
C ARG A 228 -28.52 -11.12 -1.52
N TRP A 229 -29.72 -11.68 -1.52
CA TRP A 229 -30.25 -12.57 -2.54
C TRP A 229 -30.86 -11.72 -3.65
N LEU A 230 -30.20 -11.66 -4.81
CA LEU A 230 -30.49 -10.68 -5.86
C LEU A 230 -31.84 -10.91 -6.53
N SER A 231 -32.17 -12.14 -6.91
CA SER A 231 -33.42 -12.43 -7.63
C SER A 231 -34.68 -12.19 -6.82
N ARG A 232 -34.56 -12.14 -5.48
CA ARG A 232 -35.66 -11.85 -4.57
C ARG A 232 -35.54 -10.51 -3.85
N ASP A 233 -34.48 -9.76 -4.14
CA ASP A 233 -34.10 -8.54 -3.43
C ASP A 233 -34.23 -8.69 -1.91
N HIS A 234 -33.70 -9.78 -1.37
CA HIS A 234 -33.89 -10.14 0.03
C HIS A 234 -32.56 -10.13 0.78
N GLU A 235 -32.53 -9.57 1.98
CA GLU A 235 -31.35 -9.63 2.83
C GLU A 235 -31.20 -11.01 3.45
N VAL A 236 -29.97 -11.54 3.45
CA VAL A 236 -29.68 -12.89 3.93
C VAL A 236 -28.38 -12.93 4.74
N ALA A 237 -28.27 -13.91 5.63
CA ALA A 237 -27.01 -14.25 6.27
C ALA A 237 -26.32 -15.37 5.46
N ILE A 238 -25.12 -15.10 4.93
CA ILE A 238 -24.32 -16.03 4.15
C ILE A 238 -23.23 -16.60 5.06
N LYS A 239 -23.33 -17.89 5.40
CA LYS A 239 -22.30 -18.59 6.17
C LYS A 239 -21.33 -19.30 5.21
N VAL A 240 -20.08 -18.84 5.19
CA VAL A 240 -19.01 -19.38 4.33
C VAL A 240 -18.15 -20.33 5.16
N ILE A 241 -18.16 -21.61 4.80
CA ILE A 241 -17.41 -22.66 5.50
C ILE A 241 -15.97 -22.70 4.97
N ARG A 242 -14.99 -22.70 5.88
CA ARG A 242 -13.56 -22.76 5.54
C ARG A 242 -13.10 -24.21 5.53
N ILE A 243 -13.11 -24.82 4.35
CA ILE A 243 -12.82 -26.26 4.16
C ILE A 243 -11.46 -26.67 4.73
N GLN A 244 -10.46 -25.79 4.69
CA GLN A 244 -9.12 -26.04 5.25
C GLN A 244 -9.08 -26.31 6.77
N PHE A 245 -10.13 -25.96 7.51
CA PHE A 245 -10.23 -26.18 8.96
C PHE A 245 -11.17 -27.33 9.32
N LEU A 246 -11.68 -28.06 8.33
CA LEU A 246 -12.45 -29.28 8.55
C LEU A 246 -11.51 -30.49 8.56
N ASP A 247 -11.80 -31.46 9.42
CA ASP A 247 -11.13 -32.76 9.34
C ASP A 247 -11.61 -33.52 8.08
N ASP A 248 -10.80 -34.49 7.64
CA ASP A 248 -11.05 -35.18 6.37
C ASP A 248 -12.31 -36.06 6.38
N ARG A 249 -12.80 -36.42 7.58
CA ARG A 249 -14.07 -37.16 7.73
C ARG A 249 -15.25 -36.23 7.48
N ILE A 250 -15.26 -35.06 8.10
CA ILE A 250 -16.30 -34.03 7.92
C ILE A 250 -16.29 -33.49 6.49
N LYS A 251 -15.13 -33.37 5.84
CA LYS A 251 -15.06 -33.04 4.41
C LYS A 251 -15.79 -34.08 3.55
N GLY A 252 -15.58 -35.37 3.82
CA GLY A 252 -16.25 -36.46 3.12
C GLY A 252 -17.77 -36.40 3.29
N ASP A 253 -18.23 -36.20 4.53
CA ASP A 253 -19.66 -36.12 4.83
C ASP A 253 -20.30 -34.86 4.19
N LEU A 254 -19.63 -33.71 4.23
CA LEU A 254 -20.11 -32.47 3.63
C LEU A 254 -20.22 -32.57 2.10
N VAL A 255 -19.23 -33.20 1.44
CA VAL A 255 -19.27 -33.42 -0.01
C VAL A 255 -20.44 -34.34 -0.38
N ASN A 256 -20.72 -35.37 0.43
CA ASN A 256 -21.85 -36.26 0.22
C ASN A 256 -23.23 -35.60 0.48
N GLU A 257 -23.29 -34.57 1.33
CA GLU A 257 -24.53 -33.85 1.64
C GLU A 257 -24.88 -32.75 0.61
N ILE A 258 -23.87 -32.23 -0.09
CA ILE A 258 -24.03 -31.17 -1.11
C ILE A 258 -23.96 -31.67 -2.57
N SER A 259 -23.71 -32.96 -2.79
CA SER A 259 -23.70 -33.64 -4.11
C SER A 259 -25.02 -34.35 -4.37
#